data_AF-A0A956AK50-F1
#
_entry.id   AF-A0A956AK50-F1
#
_cell.length_a   1.000
_cell.length_b   1.000
_cell.length_c   1.000
_cell.angle_alpha   90.00
_cell.angle_beta   90.00
_cell.angle_gamma   90.00
#
_symmetry.space_group_name_H-M   'P 1'
#
loop_
_entity.id
_entity.type
_entity.pdbx_description
1 polymer ?
#
loop_
_entity_poly.entity_id
_entity_poly.type
_entity_poly.pdbx_seq_one_letter_code
_entity_poly.pdbx_strand_id
1 'polypeptide(L)'
;MSDEKHDSAEPEREEGATPPEARSERRVLRRRKAARSGKKERVLHTRVPEVLEEELKRLATNLRLPVSNVVRAILEDALDTMDAVGRRAEGELRGAAEMLETERQRLRQRSLAAPGQTDRPPAPATPPPPSSPRTPGLHRIAGAIAFTPIVLAEDTRCAVTGELLAAGSQGFLALFTEPGRQEIVGPGALPRPPTSQPENNP
;
A
#
# COMPACT_ATOMS: atom_id res chain seq x y z
N MET A 1 -63.14 36.01 -22.64
CA MET A 1 -61.74 36.42 -22.45
C MET A 1 -61.35 35.88 -21.10
N SER A 2 -60.81 34.66 -21.12
CA SER A 2 -60.49 33.86 -19.96
C SER A 2 -59.07 33.37 -20.17
N ASP A 3 -58.13 34.01 -19.50
CA ASP A 3 -56.74 33.60 -19.36
C ASP A 3 -56.23 34.29 -18.09
N GLU A 4 -55.40 33.76 -17.21
CA GLU A 4 -54.91 32.43 -16.86
C GLU A 4 -54.03 32.76 -15.64
N LYS A 5 -54.44 32.40 -14.42
CA LYS A 5 -53.65 32.67 -13.20
C LYS A 5 -52.41 31.77 -13.22
N HIS A 6 -51.22 32.36 -13.33
CA HIS A 6 -49.97 31.66 -13.06
C HIS A 6 -49.56 31.88 -11.59
N ASP A 7 -49.85 30.88 -10.78
CA ASP A 7 -49.35 30.72 -9.42
C ASP A 7 -47.92 30.15 -9.51
N SER A 8 -46.92 30.96 -9.17
CA SER A 8 -45.52 30.54 -9.15
C SER A 8 -45.14 30.14 -7.72
N ALA A 9 -45.33 28.86 -7.41
CA ALA A 9 -44.77 28.24 -6.22
C ALA A 9 -43.24 28.14 -6.36
N GLU A 10 -42.51 28.79 -5.46
CA GLU A 10 -41.07 28.56 -5.29
C GLU A 10 -40.82 27.11 -4.85
N PRO A 11 -39.91 26.35 -5.49
CA PRO A 11 -39.51 25.06 -4.96
C PRO A 11 -38.58 25.30 -3.77
N GLU A 12 -39.04 24.85 -2.60
CA GLU A 12 -38.23 24.77 -1.38
C GLU A 12 -36.91 24.04 -1.68
N ARG A 13 -35.81 24.76 -1.48
CA ARG A 13 -34.47 24.19 -1.55
C ARG A 13 -34.26 23.34 -0.32
N GLU A 14 -34.38 22.01 -0.47
CA GLU A 14 -33.95 21.05 0.55
C GLU A 14 -32.50 21.36 0.97
N GLU A 15 -32.33 21.89 2.18
CA GLU A 15 -31.06 21.97 2.87
C GLU A 15 -30.55 20.53 3.08
N GLY A 16 -29.68 20.09 2.18
CA GLY A 16 -28.90 18.87 2.36
C GLY A 16 -28.15 18.92 3.69
N ALA A 17 -28.65 18.17 4.67
CA ALA A 17 -28.00 17.93 5.94
C ALA A 17 -26.64 17.30 5.68
N THR A 18 -25.58 18.12 5.79
CA THR A 18 -24.20 17.64 5.80
C THR A 18 -24.06 16.53 6.85
N PRO A 19 -23.53 15.34 6.49
CA PRO A 19 -23.34 14.23 7.42
C PRO A 19 -22.63 14.69 8.71
N PRO A 20 -23.02 14.19 9.89
CA PRO A 20 -22.49 14.64 11.18
C PRO A 20 -20.97 14.50 11.28
N GLU A 21 -20.38 13.53 10.57
CA GLU A 21 -18.93 13.31 10.50
C GLU A 21 -18.19 14.47 9.81
N ALA A 22 -18.69 14.96 8.67
CA ALA A 22 -18.08 16.08 7.95
C ALA A 22 -18.14 17.40 8.77
N ARG A 23 -19.18 17.58 9.59
CA ARG A 23 -19.28 18.71 10.54
C ARG A 23 -18.25 18.59 11.66
N SER A 24 -18.00 17.38 12.14
CA SER A 24 -17.03 17.10 13.21
C SER A 24 -15.59 17.36 12.75
N GLU A 25 -15.22 16.88 11.56
CA GLU A 25 -13.88 17.05 10.99
C GLU A 25 -13.56 18.52 10.71
N ARG A 26 -14.51 19.25 10.11
CA ARG A 26 -14.39 20.70 9.90
C ARG A 26 -14.21 21.46 11.22
N ARG A 27 -14.89 21.03 12.28
CA ARG A 27 -14.76 21.64 13.62
C ARG A 27 -13.39 21.36 14.24
N VAL A 28 -12.86 20.15 14.07
CA VAL A 28 -11.51 19.78 14.52
C VAL A 28 -10.44 20.57 13.76
N LEU A 29 -10.57 20.68 12.44
CA LEU A 29 -9.65 21.45 11.59
C LEU A 29 -9.65 22.94 11.98
N ARG A 30 -10.83 23.52 12.20
CA ARG A 30 -10.99 24.90 12.69
C ARG A 30 -10.37 25.10 14.06
N ARG A 31 -10.57 24.16 15.00
CA ARG A 31 -10.00 24.23 16.35
C ARG A 31 -8.49 24.13 16.33
N ARG A 32 -7.92 23.27 15.47
CA ARG A 32 -6.48 23.18 15.21
C ARG A 32 -5.93 24.48 14.63
N LYS A 33 -6.61 25.08 13.64
CA LYS A 33 -6.23 26.36 13.03
C LYS A 33 -6.27 27.52 14.03
N ALA A 34 -7.31 27.61 14.85
CA ALA A 34 -7.44 28.63 15.90
C ALA A 34 -6.36 28.49 16.99
N ALA A 35 -6.06 27.26 17.42
CA ALA A 35 -5.00 27.00 18.40
C ALA A 35 -3.58 27.32 17.87
N ARG A 36 -3.37 27.26 16.55
CA ARG A 36 -2.11 27.68 15.90
C ARG A 36 -2.00 29.20 15.77
N SER A 37 -3.11 29.94 15.68
CA SER A 37 -3.14 31.40 15.48
C SER A 37 -2.86 32.24 16.73
N GLY A 38 -2.97 31.68 17.94
CA GLY A 38 -2.86 32.44 19.21
C GLY A 38 -1.46 32.52 19.83
N LYS A 39 -0.46 31.89 19.22
CA LYS A 39 0.91 31.88 19.75
C LYS A 39 1.69 33.02 19.09
N LYS A 40 2.16 33.98 19.90
CA LYS A 40 3.02 35.09 19.44
C LYS A 40 4.12 34.56 18.53
N GLU A 41 4.29 35.22 17.38
CA GLU A 41 5.27 34.85 16.36
C GLU A 41 6.68 34.85 16.98
N ARG A 42 7.30 33.66 17.03
CA ARG A 42 8.65 33.49 17.57
C ARG A 42 9.62 33.61 16.41
N VAL A 43 10.41 34.67 16.41
CA VAL A 43 11.46 34.88 15.42
C VAL A 43 12.61 33.93 15.72
N LEU A 44 12.85 33.00 14.79
CA LEU A 44 13.99 32.10 14.84
C LEU A 44 15.11 32.68 13.98
N HIS A 45 16.30 32.77 14.57
CA HIS A 45 17.50 33.16 13.84
C HIS A 45 18.20 31.88 13.43
N THR A 46 18.21 31.60 12.14
CA THR A 46 18.89 30.44 11.56
C THR A 46 20.12 30.92 10.80
N ARG A 47 21.16 30.07 10.73
CA ARG A 47 22.29 30.30 9.83
C ARG A 47 21.93 29.68 8.48
N VAL A 48 21.94 30.49 7.43
CA VAL A 48 21.65 30.06 6.06
C VAL A 48 22.92 30.28 5.24
N PRO A 49 23.37 29.29 4.44
CA PRO A 49 24.48 29.49 3.51
C PRO A 49 24.21 30.63 2.53
N GLU A 50 25.23 31.40 2.17
CA GLU A 50 25.10 32.61 1.33
C GLU A 50 24.38 32.32 0.01
N VAL A 51 24.74 31.22 -0.65
CA VAL A 51 24.10 30.79 -1.92
C VAL A 51 22.59 30.57 -1.72
N LEU A 52 22.17 29.93 -0.62
CA LEU A 52 20.75 29.71 -0.33
C LEU A 52 20.02 31.00 0.00
N GLU A 53 20.69 31.95 0.66
CA GLU A 53 20.11 33.26 0.95
C GLU A 53 19.83 34.04 -0.35
N GLU A 54 20.76 34.02 -1.31
CA GLU A 54 20.58 34.66 -2.61
C GLU A 54 19.41 34.05 -3.39
N GLU A 55 19.34 32.73 -3.45
CA GLU A 55 18.24 32.01 -4.13
C GLU A 55 16.88 32.31 -3.49
N LEU A 56 16.81 32.34 -2.15
CA LEU A 56 15.59 32.71 -1.43
C LEU A 56 15.16 34.15 -1.73
N LYS A 57 16.11 35.10 -1.79
CA LYS A 57 15.83 36.50 -2.15
C LYS A 57 15.34 36.64 -3.60
N ARG A 58 15.93 35.90 -4.55
CA ARG A 58 15.50 35.88 -5.95
C ARG A 58 14.08 35.34 -6.08
N LEU A 59 13.81 34.18 -5.46
CA LEU A 59 12.49 33.57 -5.46
C LEU A 59 11.43 34.50 -4.86
N ALA A 60 11.73 35.12 -3.71
CA ALA A 60 10.84 36.07 -3.05
C ALA A 60 10.55 37.31 -3.91
N THR A 61 11.58 37.83 -4.60
CA THR A 61 11.45 38.97 -5.52
C THR A 61 10.55 38.65 -6.71
N ASN A 62 10.73 37.47 -7.31
CA ASN A 62 9.90 36.99 -8.43
C ASN A 62 8.42 36.86 -8.02
N LEU A 63 8.19 36.39 -6.79
CA LEU A 63 6.85 36.24 -6.22
C LEU A 63 6.28 37.56 -5.66
N ARG A 64 7.09 38.62 -5.56
CA ARG A 64 6.76 39.91 -4.93
C ARG A 64 6.27 39.75 -3.48
N LEU A 65 6.87 38.81 -2.76
CA LEU A 65 6.57 38.51 -1.37
C LEU A 65 7.80 38.76 -0.48
N PRO A 66 7.62 39.10 0.80
CA PRO A 66 8.73 39.09 1.75
C PRO A 66 9.33 37.69 1.88
N VAL A 67 10.65 37.60 2.00
CA VAL A 67 11.39 36.32 2.15
C VAL A 67 10.83 35.50 3.32
N SER A 68 10.53 36.14 4.45
CA SER A 68 9.90 35.50 5.62
C SER A 68 8.62 34.74 5.27
N ASN A 69 7.76 35.32 4.42
CA ASN A 69 6.50 34.68 4.03
C ASN A 69 6.75 33.45 3.14
N VAL A 70 7.72 33.54 2.23
CA VAL A 70 8.12 32.43 1.37
C VAL A 70 8.71 31.28 2.18
N VAL A 71 9.65 31.57 3.08
CA VAL A 71 10.26 30.56 3.95
C VAL A 71 9.21 29.87 4.80
N ARG A 72 8.28 30.65 5.38
CA ARG A 72 7.17 30.09 6.15
C ARG A 72 6.30 29.14 5.31
N ALA A 73 5.88 29.58 4.12
CA ALA A 73 5.04 28.77 3.25
C ALA A 73 5.73 27.46 2.84
N ILE A 74 7.02 27.51 2.50
CA ILE A 74 7.80 26.32 2.12
C ILE A 74 7.92 25.35 3.31
N LEU A 75 8.24 25.87 4.50
CA LEU A 75 8.35 25.02 5.69
C LEU A 75 7.00 24.42 6.11
N GLU A 76 5.91 25.18 5.99
CA GLU A 76 4.55 24.67 6.25
C GLU A 76 4.18 23.58 5.24
N ASP A 77 4.44 23.79 3.94
CA ASP A 77 4.15 22.81 2.87
C ASP A 77 4.97 21.53 3.00
N ALA A 78 6.27 21.66 3.29
CA ALA A 78 7.14 20.51 3.52
C ALA A 78 6.67 19.66 4.71
N LEU A 79 6.30 20.31 5.82
CA LEU A 79 5.80 19.61 7.01
C LEU A 79 4.43 18.97 6.75
N ASP A 80 3.50 19.66 6.11
CA ASP A 80 2.18 19.11 5.79
C ASP A 80 2.29 17.91 4.82
N THR A 81 3.23 17.97 3.87
CA THR A 81 3.55 16.85 2.97
C THR A 81 4.12 15.66 3.73
N MET A 82 5.07 15.89 4.64
CA MET A 82 5.63 14.83 5.48
C MET A 82 4.57 14.19 6.40
N ASP A 83 3.68 14.98 7.00
CA ASP A 83 2.56 14.51 7.82
C ASP A 83 1.54 13.69 6.99
N ALA A 84 1.31 14.05 5.73
CA ALA A 84 0.43 13.30 4.84
C ALA A 84 1.04 11.94 4.48
N VAL A 85 2.34 11.91 4.16
CA VAL A 85 3.07 10.66 3.88
C VAL A 85 3.12 9.77 5.12
N GLY A 86 3.42 10.34 6.29
CA GLY A 86 3.46 9.63 7.57
C GLY A 86 2.12 8.94 7.88
N ARG A 87 1.00 9.67 7.76
CA ARG A 87 -0.34 9.09 7.97
C ARG A 87 -0.67 7.97 6.99
N ARG A 88 -0.22 8.08 5.73
CA ARG A 88 -0.41 7.02 4.74
C ARG A 88 0.37 5.75 5.12
N ALA A 89 1.65 5.92 5.46
CA ALA A 89 2.50 4.82 5.89
C ALA A 89 1.97 4.15 7.17
N GLU A 90 1.51 4.93 8.15
CA GLU A 90 0.84 4.42 9.35
C GLU A 90 -0.43 3.62 9.02
N GLY A 91 -1.23 4.10 8.07
CA GLY A 91 -2.43 3.39 7.60
C GLY A 91 -2.10 2.04 6.97
N GLU A 92 -1.06 1.97 6.14
CA GLU A 92 -0.60 0.73 5.51
C GLU A 92 -0.06 -0.27 6.55
N LEU A 93 0.74 0.22 7.51
CA LEU A 93 1.25 -0.61 8.62
C LEU A 93 0.12 -1.14 9.50
N ARG A 94 -0.88 -0.30 9.79
CA ARG A 94 -2.06 -0.71 10.57
C ARG A 94 -2.87 -1.76 9.83
N GLY A 95 -3.10 -1.58 8.52
CA GLY A 95 -3.79 -2.59 7.70
C GLY A 95 -3.04 -3.91 7.65
N ALA A 96 -1.71 -3.88 7.55
CA ALA A 96 -0.87 -5.09 7.61
C ALA A 96 -0.96 -5.78 8.99
N ALA A 97 -0.95 -5.00 10.09
CA ALA A 97 -1.10 -5.54 11.44
C ALA A 97 -2.48 -6.20 11.64
N GLU A 98 -3.56 -5.56 11.20
CA GLU A 98 -4.94 -6.09 11.28
C GLU A 98 -5.09 -7.39 10.45
N MET A 99 -4.45 -7.45 9.28
CA MET A 99 -4.40 -8.66 8.46
C MET A 99 -3.66 -9.80 9.17
N LEU A 100 -2.51 -9.51 9.79
CA LEU A 100 -1.73 -10.49 10.55
C LEU A 100 -2.49 -10.99 11.79
N GLU A 101 -3.19 -10.11 12.51
CA GLU A 101 -4.02 -10.48 13.66
C GLU A 101 -5.15 -11.44 13.25
N THR A 102 -5.83 -11.13 12.14
CA THR A 102 -6.90 -11.97 11.58
C THR A 102 -6.37 -13.36 11.22
N GLU A 103 -5.21 -13.43 10.56
CA GLU A 103 -4.62 -14.70 10.17
C GLU A 103 -4.14 -15.51 11.38
N ARG A 104 -3.51 -14.86 12.37
CA ARG A 104 -3.17 -15.52 13.65
C ARG A 104 -4.40 -16.04 14.37
N GLN A 105 -5.52 -15.32 14.34
CA GLN A 105 -6.76 -15.75 14.96
C GLN A 105 -7.34 -16.99 14.26
N ARG A 106 -7.31 -17.03 12.92
CA ARG A 106 -7.71 -18.22 12.14
C ARG A 106 -6.85 -19.43 12.48
N LEU A 107 -5.52 -19.28 12.53
CA LEU A 107 -4.61 -20.36 12.89
C LEU A 107 -4.87 -20.87 14.32
N ARG A 108 -5.08 -19.95 15.29
CA ARG A 108 -5.47 -20.32 16.66
C ARG A 108 -6.79 -21.08 16.71
N GLN A 109 -7.82 -20.63 15.98
CA GLN A 109 -9.10 -21.32 15.91
C GLN A 109 -8.97 -22.73 15.32
N ARG A 110 -8.14 -22.91 14.27
CA ARG A 110 -7.84 -24.24 13.72
C ARG A 110 -7.15 -25.14 14.74
N SER A 111 -6.21 -24.60 15.52
CA SER A 111 -5.52 -25.38 16.57
C SER A 111 -6.42 -25.72 17.77
N LEU A 112 -7.37 -24.84 18.13
CA LEU A 112 -8.32 -25.07 19.22
C LEU A 112 -9.51 -25.96 18.80
N ALA A 113 -9.89 -25.93 17.52
CA ALA A 113 -10.89 -26.83 16.93
C ALA A 113 -10.37 -28.26 16.73
N ALA A 114 -9.10 -28.54 17.05
CA ALA A 114 -8.53 -29.87 17.08
C ALA A 114 -8.36 -30.42 18.51
N PRO A 115 -9.44 -30.85 19.19
CA PRO A 115 -9.38 -31.93 20.16
C PRO A 115 -10.07 -33.17 19.58
N GLY A 116 -9.29 -34.19 19.24
CA GLY A 116 -9.82 -35.52 18.89
C GLY A 116 -9.35 -36.06 17.55
N GLN A 117 -8.06 -36.39 17.44
CA GLN A 117 -7.62 -37.36 16.44
C GLN A 117 -6.53 -38.26 17.05
N THR A 118 -6.90 -38.98 18.10
CA THR A 118 -6.18 -40.20 18.47
C THR A 118 -6.62 -41.33 17.55
N ASP A 119 -5.63 -41.82 16.82
CA ASP A 119 -5.43 -43.23 16.47
C ASP A 119 -6.36 -43.83 15.40
N ARG A 120 -5.93 -43.71 14.14
CA ARG A 120 -6.09 -44.78 13.16
C ARG A 120 -4.94 -44.73 12.15
N PRO A 121 -4.10 -45.77 12.05
CA PRO A 121 -3.08 -45.80 11.00
C PRO A 121 -3.77 -45.91 9.63
N PRO A 122 -3.38 -45.10 8.62
CA PRO A 122 -3.89 -45.29 7.27
C PRO A 122 -3.32 -46.59 6.71
N ALA A 123 -4.21 -47.46 6.23
CA ALA A 123 -3.87 -48.64 5.46
C ALA A 123 -3.01 -48.25 4.23
N PRO A 124 -2.10 -49.12 3.76
CA PRO A 124 -1.20 -48.79 2.67
C PRO A 124 -2.00 -48.58 1.38
N ALA A 125 -2.16 -47.31 0.99
CA ALA A 125 -2.65 -46.96 -0.33
C ALA A 125 -1.54 -47.27 -1.34
N THR A 126 -1.86 -48.20 -2.23
CA THR A 126 -1.10 -48.53 -3.43
C THR A 126 -0.65 -47.25 -4.14
N PRO A 127 0.63 -47.09 -4.50
CA PRO A 127 1.08 -45.89 -5.21
C PRO A 127 0.37 -45.83 -6.57
N PRO A 128 -0.28 -44.71 -6.95
CA PRO A 128 -0.70 -44.53 -8.32
C PRO A 128 0.56 -44.51 -9.22
N PRO A 129 0.48 -45.07 -10.44
CA PRO A 129 1.61 -45.10 -11.36
C PRO A 129 2.14 -43.68 -11.61
N PRO A 130 3.44 -43.48 -11.84
CA PRO A 130 4.00 -42.19 -12.20
C PRO A 130 3.43 -41.78 -13.55
N SER A 131 2.34 -41.00 -13.54
CA SER A 131 1.88 -40.31 -14.72
C SER A 131 2.95 -39.30 -15.11
N SER A 132 3.48 -39.51 -16.30
CA SER A 132 4.48 -38.78 -17.08
C SER A 132 4.62 -37.27 -16.77
N PRO A 133 5.82 -36.69 -16.96
CA PRO A 133 6.14 -35.32 -16.57
C PRO A 133 5.30 -34.33 -17.39
N ARG A 134 4.30 -33.73 -16.75
CA ARG A 134 3.63 -32.55 -17.29
C ARG A 134 4.58 -31.35 -17.17
N THR A 135 5.21 -30.98 -18.27
CA THR A 135 5.81 -29.66 -18.48
C THR A 135 4.76 -28.55 -18.33
N PRO A 136 5.14 -27.30 -18.01
CA PRO A 136 5.34 -26.74 -16.69
C PRO A 136 4.14 -25.90 -16.21
N GLY A 137 3.97 -25.76 -14.89
CA GLY A 137 2.95 -24.93 -14.24
C GLY A 137 3.11 -23.41 -14.43
N LEU A 138 3.76 -22.95 -15.50
CA LEU A 138 3.99 -21.54 -15.82
C LEU A 138 2.68 -20.74 -15.88
N HIS A 139 1.55 -21.37 -16.18
CA HIS A 139 0.24 -20.72 -16.19
C HIS A 139 -0.16 -20.17 -14.81
N ARG A 140 0.37 -20.72 -13.70
CA ARG A 140 0.12 -20.19 -12.35
C ARG A 140 0.79 -18.84 -12.12
N ILE A 141 1.94 -18.61 -12.74
CA ILE A 141 2.67 -17.34 -12.68
C ILE A 141 2.47 -16.47 -13.91
N ALA A 142 1.61 -16.88 -14.85
CA ALA A 142 1.19 -16.04 -15.95
C ALA A 142 0.47 -14.80 -15.39
N GLY A 143 0.94 -13.62 -15.80
CA GLY A 143 0.47 -12.33 -15.28
C GLY A 143 1.20 -11.82 -14.04
N ALA A 144 2.24 -12.50 -13.56
CA ALA A 144 3.11 -11.96 -12.52
C ALA A 144 3.90 -10.76 -13.07
N ILE A 145 3.85 -9.64 -12.34
CA ILE A 145 4.55 -8.40 -12.69
C ILE A 145 5.99 -8.44 -12.18
N ALA A 146 6.21 -9.03 -11.00
CA ALA A 146 7.51 -9.04 -10.34
C ALA A 146 7.68 -10.27 -9.44
N PHE A 147 8.92 -10.52 -9.04
CA PHE A 147 9.30 -11.58 -8.12
C PHE A 147 10.14 -10.99 -6.98
N THR A 148 9.72 -11.23 -5.73
CA THR A 148 10.44 -10.78 -4.53
C THR A 148 11.12 -11.98 -3.86
N PRO A 149 12.44 -11.94 -3.59
CA PRO A 149 13.11 -13.03 -2.88
C PRO A 149 12.60 -13.13 -1.44
N ILE A 150 12.32 -14.36 -1.00
CA ILE A 150 11.87 -14.67 0.36
C ILE A 150 12.63 -15.87 0.92
N VAL A 151 12.73 -15.95 2.24
CA VAL A 151 13.18 -17.17 2.95
C VAL A 151 11.94 -17.91 3.42
N LEU A 152 11.85 -19.19 3.11
CA LEU A 152 10.69 -20.00 3.46
C LEU A 152 10.72 -20.37 4.95
N ALA A 153 9.61 -20.19 5.66
CA ALA A 153 9.52 -20.59 7.06
C ALA A 153 9.19 -22.09 7.23
N GLU A 154 8.60 -22.71 6.22
CA GLU A 154 8.18 -24.12 6.20
C GLU A 154 8.42 -24.74 4.82
N ASP A 155 8.37 -26.07 4.74
CA ASP A 155 8.49 -26.80 3.48
C ASP A 155 7.33 -26.44 2.56
N THR A 156 7.63 -25.78 1.44
CA THR A 156 6.64 -25.20 0.53
C THR A 156 6.81 -25.78 -0.85
N ARG A 157 5.71 -26.11 -1.54
CA ARG A 157 5.79 -26.58 -2.94
C ARG A 157 5.89 -25.41 -3.90
N CYS A 158 6.80 -25.48 -4.86
CA CYS A 158 6.87 -24.54 -5.96
C CYS A 158 5.60 -24.63 -6.82
N ALA A 159 4.95 -23.49 -7.05
CA ALA A 159 3.74 -23.40 -7.87
C ALA A 159 3.93 -23.87 -9.34
N VAL A 160 5.15 -23.75 -9.87
CA VAL A 160 5.45 -24.05 -11.28
C VAL A 160 5.96 -25.47 -11.47
N THR A 161 6.94 -25.91 -10.67
CA THR A 161 7.58 -27.22 -10.80
C THR A 161 6.96 -28.29 -9.92
N GLY A 162 6.23 -27.91 -8.87
CA GLY A 162 5.70 -28.84 -7.86
C GLY A 162 6.76 -29.40 -6.90
N GLU A 163 8.03 -29.02 -7.09
CA GLU A 163 9.15 -29.42 -6.25
C GLU A 163 9.00 -28.87 -4.82
N LEU A 164 9.40 -29.66 -3.83
CA LEU A 164 9.38 -29.26 -2.43
C LEU A 164 10.61 -28.40 -2.12
N LEU A 165 10.36 -27.15 -1.74
CA LEU A 165 11.37 -26.21 -1.28
C LEU A 165 11.45 -26.30 0.24
N ALA A 166 12.62 -26.60 0.78
CA ALA A 166 12.79 -26.81 2.21
C ALA A 166 12.63 -25.51 3.02
N ALA A 167 12.18 -25.63 4.26
CA ALA A 167 12.24 -24.55 5.24
C ALA A 167 13.68 -23.99 5.35
N GLY A 168 13.80 -22.66 5.44
CA GLY A 168 15.07 -21.94 5.46
C GLY A 168 15.73 -21.77 4.08
N SER A 169 15.23 -22.41 3.03
CA SER A 169 15.72 -22.19 1.66
C SER A 169 15.14 -20.91 1.05
N GLN A 170 15.82 -20.38 0.04
CA GLN A 170 15.38 -19.20 -0.70
C GLN A 170 14.32 -19.58 -1.74
N GLY A 171 13.17 -18.91 -1.67
CA GLY A 171 12.12 -18.92 -2.69
C GLY A 171 11.87 -17.52 -3.23
N PHE A 172 10.90 -17.41 -4.13
CA PHE A 172 10.46 -16.15 -4.70
C PHE A 172 8.94 -16.03 -4.64
N LEU A 173 8.45 -14.88 -4.18
CA LEU A 173 7.04 -14.54 -4.17
C LEU A 173 6.68 -13.84 -5.48
N ALA A 174 5.75 -14.41 -6.26
CA ALA A 174 5.20 -13.77 -7.45
C ALA A 174 4.16 -12.71 -7.06
N LEU A 175 4.34 -11.49 -7.57
CA LEU A 175 3.43 -10.36 -7.37
C LEU A 175 2.54 -10.17 -8.60
N PHE A 176 1.23 -10.10 -8.39
CA PHE A 176 0.22 -9.93 -9.45
C PHE A 176 -0.52 -8.60 -9.28
N THR A 177 -1.15 -8.12 -10.35
CA THR A 177 -2.05 -6.94 -10.31
C THR A 177 -3.31 -7.22 -9.49
N GLU A 178 -3.76 -8.47 -9.50
CA GLU A 178 -4.93 -8.95 -8.76
C GLU A 178 -4.61 -9.00 -7.25
N PRO A 179 -5.31 -8.22 -6.41
CA PRO A 179 -5.05 -8.24 -4.98
C PRO A 179 -5.40 -9.62 -4.40
N GLY A 180 -4.51 -10.16 -3.57
CA GLY A 180 -4.71 -11.43 -2.85
C GLY A 180 -4.23 -12.68 -3.59
N ARG A 181 -3.84 -12.60 -4.87
CA ARG A 181 -3.18 -13.69 -5.56
C ARG A 181 -1.69 -13.69 -5.23
N GLN A 182 -1.20 -14.76 -4.64
CA GLN A 182 0.20 -14.95 -4.27
C GLN A 182 0.61 -16.38 -4.59
N GLU A 183 1.73 -16.53 -5.28
CA GLU A 183 2.29 -17.84 -5.65
C GLU A 183 3.78 -17.86 -5.27
N ILE A 184 4.23 -18.95 -4.65
CA ILE A 184 5.63 -19.16 -4.29
C ILE A 184 6.30 -20.01 -5.35
N VAL A 185 7.44 -19.56 -5.85
CA VAL A 185 8.23 -20.28 -6.85
C VAL A 185 9.67 -20.49 -6.42
N GLY A 186 10.22 -21.63 -6.83
CA GLY A 186 11.62 -21.95 -6.62
C GLY A 186 12.53 -21.20 -7.59
N PRO A 187 13.84 -21.11 -7.29
CA PRO A 187 14.81 -20.42 -8.14
C PRO A 187 14.84 -20.92 -9.58
N GLY A 188 14.64 -22.23 -9.79
CA GLY A 188 14.64 -22.86 -11.12
C GLY A 188 13.42 -22.52 -11.98
N ALA A 189 12.38 -21.93 -11.40
CA ALA A 189 11.12 -21.59 -12.07
C ALA A 189 11.05 -20.11 -12.49
N LEU A 190 12.09 -19.32 -12.24
CA LEU A 190 12.13 -17.92 -12.64
C LEU A 190 12.34 -17.77 -14.16
N PRO A 191 11.69 -16.78 -14.79
CA PRO A 191 11.99 -16.41 -16.17
C PRO A 191 13.46 -16.02 -16.30
N ARG A 192 14.17 -16.63 -17.25
CA ARG A 192 15.54 -16.23 -17.58
C ARG A 192 15.51 -15.03 -18.54
N PRO A 193 16.39 -14.05 -18.38
CA PRO A 193 16.52 -12.99 -19.39
C PRO A 193 16.88 -13.63 -20.74
N PRO A 194 16.41 -13.06 -21.87
CA PRO A 194 16.84 -13.52 -23.17
C PRO A 194 18.36 -13.33 -23.25
N THR A 195 19.08 -14.43 -23.48
CA THR A 195 20.51 -14.38 -23.76
C THR A 195 20.69 -13.60 -25.06
N SER A 196 21.22 -12.38 -24.97
CA SER A 196 21.68 -11.61 -26.12
C SER A 196 22.69 -12.46 -26.89
N GLN A 197 22.40 -12.79 -28.14
CA GLN A 197 23.37 -13.49 -29.00
C GLN A 197 24.64 -12.65 -29.14
N PRO A 198 25.83 -13.25 -29.17
CA PRO A 198 27.05 -12.53 -29.49
C PRO A 198 26.95 -12.01 -30.91
N GLU A 199 27.05 -10.68 -31.01
CA GLU A 199 27.14 -9.91 -32.23
C GLU A 199 28.27 -10.48 -33.10
N ASN A 200 27.90 -11.13 -34.20
CA ASN A 200 28.85 -11.69 -35.15
C ASN A 200 29.35 -10.55 -36.04
N ASN A 201 30.61 -10.13 -35.85
CA ASN A 201 31.37 -9.24 -36.73
C ASN A 201 32.83 -9.78 -36.69
N PRO A 202 33.53 -9.97 -37.83
CA PRO A 202 33.61 -9.06 -38.98
C PRO A 202 33.09 -9.62 -40.31
#